data_AF-A0A4U1IDK8-F1
#
_entry.id   AF-A0A4U1IDK8-F1
#
_cell.length_a   1.000
_cell.length_b   1.000
_cell.length_c   1.000
_cell.angle_alpha   90.00
_cell.angle_beta   90.00
_cell.angle_gamma   90.00
#
_symmetry.space_group_name_H-M   'P 1'
#
loop_
_entity.id
_entity.type
_entity.pdbx_description
1 polymer ?
#
loop_
_entity_poly.entity_id
_entity_poly.type
_entity_poly.pdbx_seq_one_letter_code
_entity_poly.pdbx_strand_id
1 'polypeptide(L)'
;MEQQQHEALASHIKKQPGQSGIDGNIQRRDQRIDVRVSPAEREKIGQLALESGYGNLAQYLRETALAGPASLSGDAHVAWLQAINFIGNNVAEIATLLRDRQQPDDDMLIALLQLQECAEYVWKEAKQGRSTGNA
;
A
#
# COMPACT_ATOMS: atom_id res chain seq x y z
N MET A 1 26.50 10.74 -0.73
CA MET A 1 26.93 9.65 -1.64
C MET A 1 25.91 8.53 -1.78
N GLU A 2 25.00 8.31 -0.83
CA GLU A 2 24.00 7.21 -0.91
C GLU A 2 22.79 7.49 -1.83
N GLN A 3 22.45 8.76 -2.09
CA GLN A 3 21.36 9.13 -3.01
C GLN A 3 21.69 8.85 -4.48
N GLN A 4 22.95 8.96 -4.89
CA GLN A 4 23.37 8.68 -6.28
C GLN A 4 23.36 7.18 -6.61
N GLN A 5 23.45 6.30 -5.61
CA GLN A 5 23.35 4.85 -5.82
C GLN A 5 21.89 4.41 -6.06
N HIS A 6 20.91 5.12 -5.49
CA HIS A 6 19.49 4.80 -5.68
C HIS A 6 18.99 5.16 -7.09
N GLU A 7 19.46 6.27 -7.69
CA GLU A 7 19.11 6.65 -9.07
C GLU A 7 19.74 5.71 -10.12
N ALA A 8 20.95 5.21 -9.87
CA ALA A 8 21.62 4.27 -10.77
C ALA A 8 20.92 2.88 -10.82
N LEU A 9 20.22 2.48 -9.76
CA LEU A 9 19.47 1.21 -9.69
C LEU A 9 18.11 1.27 -10.41
N ALA A 10 17.54 2.46 -10.59
CA ALA A 10 16.24 2.64 -11.24
C ALA A 10 16.24 2.26 -12.73
N SER A 11 17.40 2.33 -13.39
CA SER A 11 17.56 1.98 -14.82
C SER A 11 17.57 0.47 -15.10
N HIS A 12 17.69 -0.38 -14.07
CA HIS A 12 17.80 -1.83 -14.19
C HIS A 12 16.57 -2.59 -13.68
N ILE A 13 15.50 -1.90 -13.28
CA ILE A 13 14.26 -2.53 -12.82
C ILE A 13 13.54 -3.21 -14.00
N LYS A 14 13.26 -4.51 -13.87
CA LYS A 14 12.50 -5.29 -14.85
C LYS A 14 11.09 -4.71 -15.01
N LYS A 15 10.69 -4.45 -16.25
CA LYS A 15 9.35 -3.93 -16.57
C LYS A 15 8.35 -5.03 -16.94
N GLN A 16 8.83 -6.22 -17.29
CA GLN A 16 7.99 -7.34 -17.74
C GLN A 16 8.63 -8.71 -17.44
N PRO A 17 7.82 -9.78 -17.29
CA PRO A 17 8.32 -11.15 -17.12
C PRO A 17 9.21 -11.56 -18.30
N GLY A 18 10.40 -12.11 -18.03
CA GLY A 18 11.35 -12.54 -19.06
C GLY A 18 12.48 -11.55 -19.39
N GLN A 19 12.44 -10.31 -18.87
CA GLN A 19 13.61 -9.41 -18.95
C GLN A 19 14.69 -9.73 -17.91
N SER A 20 15.95 -9.55 -18.30
CA SER A 20 17.09 -9.54 -17.38
C SER A 20 17.21 -8.17 -16.71
N GLY A 21 17.40 -8.14 -15.40
CA GLY A 21 17.35 -6.93 -14.58
C GLY A 21 17.13 -7.23 -13.10
N ILE A 22 16.93 -6.21 -12.29
CA ILE A 22 16.58 -6.30 -10.87
C ILE A 22 15.05 -6.41 -10.79
N ASP A 23 14.54 -7.33 -9.98
CA ASP A 23 13.09 -7.47 -9.76
C ASP A 23 12.52 -6.13 -9.24
N GLY A 24 11.48 -5.61 -9.89
CA GLY A 24 11.03 -4.23 -9.69
C GLY A 24 10.38 -3.93 -8.34
N ASN A 25 10.20 -4.96 -7.52
CA ASN A 25 9.76 -4.79 -6.15
C ASN A 25 10.95 -4.45 -5.24
N ILE A 26 11.42 -3.20 -5.33
CA ILE A 26 12.45 -2.62 -4.45
C ILE A 26 12.04 -2.58 -2.95
N GLN A 27 10.77 -2.87 -2.64
CA GLN A 27 10.26 -2.98 -1.26
C GLN A 27 10.14 -4.44 -0.80
N ARG A 28 10.65 -5.40 -1.59
CA ARG A 28 10.61 -6.82 -1.24
C ARG A 28 11.44 -7.05 0.02
N ARG A 29 10.80 -7.63 1.03
CA ARG A 29 11.40 -7.89 2.34
C ARG A 29 12.23 -9.16 2.28
N ASP A 30 13.53 -9.02 2.07
CA ASP A 30 14.51 -10.11 1.97
C ASP A 30 15.38 -10.26 3.23
N GLN A 31 15.42 -9.23 4.08
CA GLN A 31 16.12 -9.26 5.36
C GLN A 31 15.22 -9.71 6.52
N ARG A 32 15.78 -10.51 7.43
CA ARG A 32 15.09 -11.07 8.60
C ARG A 32 15.65 -10.48 9.89
N ILE A 33 14.76 -10.13 10.81
CA ILE A 33 15.07 -9.71 12.17
C ILE A 33 14.46 -10.75 13.11
N ASP A 34 15.27 -11.29 14.02
CA ASP A 34 14.81 -12.23 15.06
C ASP A 34 14.93 -11.57 16.44
N VAL A 35 13.86 -11.65 17.22
CA VAL A 35 13.79 -11.12 18.60
C VAL A 35 13.50 -12.28 19.55
N ARG A 36 14.30 -12.40 20.60
CA ARG A 36 14.07 -13.39 21.68
C ARG A 36 13.15 -12.79 22.72
N VAL A 37 12.08 -13.51 23.03
CA VAL A 37 11.07 -13.11 24.02
C VAL A 37 10.75 -14.29 24.92
N SER A 38 10.35 -14.01 26.15
CA SER A 38 9.76 -14.99 27.07
C SER A 38 8.36 -15.42 26.61
N PRO A 39 7.83 -16.54 27.13
CA PRO A 39 6.47 -16.98 26.82
C PRO A 39 5.40 -15.93 27.15
N ALA A 40 5.54 -15.26 28.29
CA ALA A 40 4.61 -14.23 28.74
C ALA A 40 4.62 -12.99 27.82
N GLU A 41 5.81 -12.57 27.39
CA GLU A 41 5.94 -11.47 26.41
C GLU A 41 5.32 -11.86 25.06
N ARG A 42 5.55 -13.09 24.60
CA ARG A 42 4.96 -13.57 23.34
C ARG A 42 3.44 -13.55 23.37
N GLU A 43 2.84 -13.99 24.48
CA GLU A 43 1.39 -13.99 24.65
C GLU A 43 0.83 -12.56 24.67
N LYS A 44 1.48 -11.66 25.42
CA LYS A 44 1.11 -10.25 25.48
C LYS A 44 1.19 -9.56 24.11
N ILE A 45 2.26 -9.79 23.35
CA ILE A 45 2.39 -9.26 21.98
C ILE A 45 1.29 -9.83 21.08
N GLY A 46 0.94 -11.11 21.24
CA GLY A 46 -0.16 -11.74 20.50
C GLY A 46 -1.52 -11.11 20.78
N GLN A 47 -1.83 -10.85 22.05
CA GLN A 47 -3.06 -10.16 22.44
C GLN A 47 -3.11 -8.74 21.87
N LEU A 48 -2.03 -7.97 22.01
CA LEU A 48 -1.95 -6.63 21.45
C LEU A 48 -2.13 -6.60 19.92
N ALA A 49 -1.59 -7.59 19.22
CA ALA A 49 -1.77 -7.73 17.78
C ALA A 49 -3.25 -7.97 17.41
N LEU A 50 -3.93 -8.85 18.14
CA LEU A 50 -5.36 -9.14 17.93
C LEU A 50 -6.24 -7.95 18.26
N GLU A 51 -6.01 -7.29 19.40
CA GLU A 51 -6.72 -6.08 19.83
C GLU A 51 -6.55 -4.94 18.81
N SER A 52 -5.38 -4.86 18.19
CA SER A 52 -5.08 -3.88 17.14
C SER A 52 -5.55 -4.33 15.74
N GLY A 53 -6.29 -5.43 15.62
CA GLY A 53 -6.90 -5.90 14.36
C GLY A 53 -5.97 -6.64 13.40
N TYR A 54 -4.76 -7.02 13.84
CA TYR A 54 -3.80 -7.72 12.99
C TYR A 54 -4.01 -9.24 13.00
N GLY A 55 -4.10 -9.83 11.81
CA GLY A 55 -4.11 -11.29 11.65
C GLY A 55 -2.72 -11.95 11.74
N ASN A 56 -1.64 -11.16 11.85
CA ASN A 56 -0.27 -11.66 11.83
C ASN A 56 0.66 -10.86 12.77
N LEU A 57 1.33 -11.58 13.68
CA LEU A 57 2.29 -11.02 14.64
C LEU A 57 3.48 -10.32 13.94
N ALA A 58 3.97 -10.87 12.84
CA ALA A 58 5.11 -10.28 12.11
C ALA A 58 4.73 -8.96 11.43
N GLN A 59 3.46 -8.84 11.01
CA GLN A 59 2.94 -7.59 10.49
C GLN A 59 2.80 -6.54 11.59
N TYR A 60 2.19 -6.93 12.72
CA TYR A 60 2.06 -6.08 13.89
C TYR A 60 3.42 -5.53 14.36
N LEU A 61 4.38 -6.41 14.63
CA LEU A 61 5.71 -6.02 15.13
C LEU A 61 6.43 -5.08 14.16
N ARG A 62 6.32 -5.32 12.85
CA ARG A 62 6.92 -4.45 11.84
C ARG A 62 6.29 -3.06 11.87
N GLU A 63 4.97 -2.98 11.90
CA GLU A 63 4.28 -1.69 11.84
C GLU A 63 4.46 -0.91 13.13
N THR A 64 4.45 -1.58 14.28
CA THR A 64 4.79 -0.97 15.57
C THR A 64 6.24 -0.51 15.65
N ALA A 65 7.20 -1.31 15.16
CA ALA A 65 8.62 -0.95 15.18
C ALA A 65 8.96 0.20 14.22
N LEU A 66 8.28 0.26 13.07
CA LEU A 66 8.46 1.34 12.08
C LEU A 66 7.70 2.62 12.46
N ALA A 67 6.66 2.54 13.29
CA ALA A 67 5.85 3.70 13.68
C ALA A 67 6.59 4.71 14.58
N GLY A 68 7.70 4.35 15.22
CA GLY A 68 8.43 5.23 16.15
C GLY A 68 7.55 5.73 17.33
N PRO A 69 8.13 6.47 18.30
CA PRO A 69 7.32 7.17 19.28
C PRO A 69 6.52 8.26 18.54
N ALA A 70 5.21 8.03 18.40
CA ALA A 70 4.24 8.86 17.69
C ALA A 70 4.35 8.88 16.15
N SER A 71 3.89 7.82 15.50
CA SER A 71 3.28 7.96 14.17
C SER A 71 2.03 7.10 14.07
N LEU A 72 0.90 7.69 14.47
CA LEU A 72 -0.45 7.27 14.08
C LEU A 72 -0.72 7.55 12.57
N SER A 73 0.32 7.51 11.72
CA SER A 73 0.25 7.87 10.30
C SER A 73 0.24 6.64 9.37
N GLY A 74 0.38 5.43 9.92
CA GLY A 74 0.33 4.17 9.17
C GLY A 74 -1.06 3.84 8.62
N ASP A 75 -2.12 4.09 9.40
CA ASP A 75 -3.49 3.78 9.00
C ASP A 75 -3.94 4.55 7.77
N ALA A 76 -3.61 5.85 7.68
CA ALA A 76 -3.99 6.67 6.53
C ALA A 76 -3.28 6.18 5.25
N HIS A 77 -1.97 5.91 5.31
CA HIS A 77 -1.22 5.46 4.14
C HIS A 77 -1.68 4.08 3.66
N VAL A 78 -1.93 3.14 4.58
CA VAL A 78 -2.45 1.80 4.25
C VAL A 78 -3.87 1.89 3.70
N ALA A 79 -4.73 2.72 4.29
CA ALA A 79 -6.09 2.97 3.79
C ALA A 79 -6.08 3.56 2.38
N TRP A 80 -5.13 4.45 2.07
CA TRP A 80 -5.01 5.02 0.72
C TRP A 80 -4.52 3.99 -0.30
N LEU A 81 -3.58 3.13 0.07
CA LEU A 81 -3.15 2.04 -0.80
C LEU A 81 -4.30 1.06 -1.09
N GLN A 82 -5.13 0.77 -0.10
CA GLN A 82 -6.34 -0.04 -0.29
C GLN A 82 -7.35 0.64 -1.21
N ALA A 83 -7.59 1.94 -1.02
CA ALA A 83 -8.49 2.72 -1.87
C ALA A 83 -8.00 2.79 -3.32
N ILE A 84 -6.69 3.00 -3.54
CA ILE A 84 -6.07 3.00 -4.87
C ILE A 84 -6.20 1.62 -5.54
N ASN A 85 -5.93 0.54 -4.80
CA ASN A 85 -6.10 -0.82 -5.32
C ASN A 85 -7.56 -1.12 -5.69
N PHE A 86 -8.51 -0.68 -4.87
CA PHE A 86 -9.93 -0.81 -5.18
C PHE A 86 -10.28 -0.06 -6.48
N ILE A 87 -9.86 1.20 -6.62
CA ILE A 87 -10.09 1.99 -7.84
C ILE A 87 -9.46 1.31 -9.06
N GLY A 88 -8.20 0.90 -8.95
CA GLY A 88 -7.47 0.24 -10.04
C GLY A 88 -8.13 -1.06 -10.51
N ASN A 89 -8.61 -1.89 -9.58
CA ASN A 89 -9.29 -3.15 -9.90
C ASN A 89 -10.61 -2.90 -10.65
N ASN A 90 -11.43 -1.96 -10.19
CA ASN A 90 -12.69 -1.65 -10.86
C ASN A 90 -12.47 -1.04 -12.26
N VAL A 91 -11.47 -0.16 -12.40
CA VAL A 91 -11.11 0.40 -13.72
C VAL A 91 -10.62 -0.70 -14.67
N ALA A 92 -9.85 -1.67 -14.19
CA ALA A 92 -9.40 -2.81 -14.99
C ALA A 92 -10.55 -3.73 -15.42
N GLU A 93 -11.53 -3.95 -14.54
CA GLU A 93 -12.74 -4.72 -14.85
C GLU A 93 -13.59 -4.00 -15.90
N ILE A 94 -13.84 -2.70 -15.74
CA ILE A 94 -14.57 -1.87 -16.71
C ILE A 94 -13.83 -1.84 -18.05
N ALA A 95 -12.50 -1.74 -18.06
CA ALA A 95 -11.69 -1.79 -19.28
C ALA A 95 -11.75 -3.16 -19.98
N THR A 96 -11.93 -4.25 -19.22
CA THR A 96 -12.11 -5.60 -19.76
C THR A 96 -13.50 -5.74 -20.37
N LEU A 97 -14.54 -5.27 -19.67
CA LEU A 97 -15.91 -5.25 -20.17
C LEU A 97 -16.07 -4.36 -21.42
N LEU A 98 -15.36 -3.22 -21.49
CA LEU A 98 -15.29 -2.35 -22.68
C LEU A 98 -14.49 -2.94 -23.84
N ARG A 99 -13.59 -3.88 -23.56
CA ARG A 99 -12.89 -4.62 -24.63
C ARG A 99 -13.85 -5.61 -25.30
N ASP A 100 -14.75 -6.19 -24.51
CA ASP A 100 -15.74 -7.16 -24.97
C ASP A 100 -17.04 -6.50 -25.48
N ARG A 101 -17.36 -5.28 -25.03
CA ARG A 101 -18.51 -4.47 -25.45
C ARG A 101 -18.05 -3.17 -26.09
N GLN A 102 -18.46 -2.94 -27.33
CA GLN A 102 -18.03 -1.79 -28.15
C GLN A 102 -18.47 -0.42 -27.58
N GLN A 103 -19.41 -0.39 -26.62
CA GLN A 103 -19.80 0.81 -25.86
C GLN A 103 -20.09 0.48 -24.38
N PRO A 104 -19.77 1.40 -23.45
CA PRO A 104 -20.17 1.29 -22.06
C PRO A 104 -21.69 1.37 -21.94
N ASP A 105 -22.27 0.52 -21.09
CA ASP A 105 -23.66 0.65 -20.68
C ASP A 105 -23.82 1.64 -19.51
N ASP A 106 -25.06 2.01 -19.21
CA ASP A 106 -25.39 3.04 -18.23
C ASP A 106 -24.89 2.69 -16.82
N ASP A 107 -24.90 1.41 -16.44
CA ASP A 107 -24.40 0.93 -15.16
C ASP A 107 -22.87 1.10 -15.05
N MET A 108 -22.14 0.81 -16.13
CA MET A 108 -20.70 1.05 -16.21
C MET A 108 -20.36 2.54 -16.13
N LEU A 109 -21.17 3.42 -16.72
CA LEU A 109 -21.00 4.87 -16.62
C LEU A 109 -21.24 5.38 -15.20
N ILE A 110 -22.25 4.87 -14.51
CA ILE A 110 -22.53 5.20 -13.10
C ILE A 110 -21.37 4.75 -12.20
N ALA A 111 -20.86 3.53 -12.40
CA ALA A 111 -19.72 3.01 -11.65
C ALA A 111 -18.46 3.87 -11.87
N LEU A 112 -18.20 4.32 -13.10
CA LEU A 112 -17.08 5.22 -13.40
C LEU A 112 -17.21 6.58 -12.70
N LEU A 113 -18.43 7.13 -12.64
CA LEU A 113 -18.68 8.40 -11.94
C LEU A 113 -18.38 8.28 -10.44
N GLN A 114 -18.84 7.19 -9.81
CA GLN A 114 -18.59 6.92 -8.39
C GLN A 114 -17.10 6.69 -8.11
N LEU A 115 -16.40 5.98 -8.99
CA LEU A 115 -14.95 5.79 -8.89
C LEU A 115 -14.19 7.11 -9.01
N GLN A 116 -14.63 8.01 -9.90
CA GLN A 116 -14.07 9.34 -10.02
C GLN A 116 -14.26 10.14 -8.72
N GLU A 117 -15.47 10.14 -8.14
CA GLU A 117 -15.76 10.83 -6.88
C GLU A 117 -14.91 10.29 -5.72
N CYS A 118 -14.77 8.96 -5.62
CA CYS A 118 -13.90 8.33 -4.64
C CYS A 118 -12.43 8.72 -4.85
N ALA A 119 -11.95 8.74 -6.10
CA ALA A 119 -10.57 9.13 -6.41
C ALA A 119 -10.31 10.60 -6.05
N GLU A 120 -11.25 11.50 -6.34
CA GLU A 120 -11.15 12.91 -5.96
C GLU A 120 -11.17 13.12 -4.45
N TYR A 121 -12.00 12.37 -3.72
CA TYR A 121 -12.04 12.41 -2.26
C TYR A 121 -10.70 11.98 -1.66
N VAL A 122 -10.18 10.81 -2.07
CA VAL A 122 -8.89 10.29 -1.61
C VAL A 122 -7.76 11.27 -1.94
N TRP A 123 -7.78 11.89 -3.13
CA TRP A 123 -6.78 12.89 -3.51
C TRP A 123 -6.86 14.17 -2.68
N LYS A 124 -8.07 14.66 -2.35
CA LYS A 124 -8.27 15.85 -1.52
C LYS A 124 -7.79 15.63 -0.09
N GLU A 125 -8.18 14.53 0.53
CA GLU A 125 -7.70 14.11 1.85
C GLU A 125 -6.18 13.98 1.84
N ALA A 126 -5.63 13.45 0.74
CA ALA A 126 -4.20 13.27 0.60
C ALA A 126 -3.39 14.55 0.51
N LYS A 127 -3.93 15.50 -0.23
CA LYS A 127 -3.34 16.82 -0.39
C LYS A 127 -3.43 17.63 0.90
N GLN A 128 -4.53 17.50 1.65
CA GLN A 128 -4.75 18.23 2.90
C GLN A 128 -3.92 17.67 4.06
N GLY A 129 -3.79 16.33 4.17
CA GLY A 129 -2.92 15.69 5.15
C GLY A 129 -1.43 16.03 4.99
N ARG A 130 -0.99 16.41 3.78
CA ARG A 130 0.37 16.96 3.55
C ARG A 130 0.53 18.41 3.99
N SER A 131 -0.56 19.18 4.09
CA SER A 131 -0.50 20.61 4.45
C SER A 131 -0.44 20.85 5.97
N THR A 132 -0.79 19.86 6.79
CA THR A 132 -0.78 19.94 8.27
C THR A 132 0.45 19.31 8.91
N GLY A 133 1.33 18.69 8.12
CA GLY A 133 2.57 18.04 8.57
C GLY A 133 3.83 18.94 8.56
N ASN A 134 3.70 20.24 8.34
CA ASN A 134 4.78 21.22 8.48
C ASN A 134 4.31 22.41 9.33
N ALA A 135 4.48 22.30 10.64
CA ALA A 135 4.71 23.41 11.57
C ALA A 135 5.36 22.85 12.84
#